data_AF-A0A9E3QUQ3-F1
#
_entry.id   AF-A0A9E3QUQ3-F1
#
_cell.length_a   1.000
_cell.length_b   1.000
_cell.length_c   1.000
_cell.angle_alpha   90.00
_cell.angle_beta   90.00
_cell.angle_gamma   90.00
#
_symmetry.space_group_name_H-M   'P 1'
#
loop_
_entity.id
_entity.type
_entity.pdbx_description
1 polymer ?
#
loop_
_entity_poly.entity_id
_entity_poly.type
_entity_poly.pdbx_seq_one_letter_code
_entity_poly.pdbx_strand_id
1 'polypeptide(L)'
;MITLHCTAKLLATLKVAPAPAAAPSSRLGSWYAGPIAGPRSPIVCVSERTYLPVVVKRCGERDLPRALADALAALLGALDFPKELIEQERFAMAQVTWAKTASRVLLGVLNEQTRMAAHILKQRQMSLTGLNRELSNNIVKQQFPVDLTRQAFGLEVAPDGPRPASPAELDLRRLGLIPLELFPQGEWDPADEDWGEEGDQLPSWAKEIIARGPRPAFEMERVLPGADPDDWESDPIVEAAELQQAGRHRQSVELLRGILARDLRCLDAHAHLGNAEFEREPELALHHYLLGARIGELSLGPSFDGVLLWGFVDNRPYLRCLHGVGLSLWRLGRNAEAAVVFRRMLWLNPRDNQGARFNLERVELGLGWTRD
;
A
#
# COMPACT_ATOMS: atom_id res chain seq x y z
N MET A 1 22.69 24.19 8.82
CA MET A 1 23.61 23.58 7.85
C MET A 1 23.33 22.08 7.74
N ILE A 2 23.51 21.51 6.55
CA ILE A 2 23.53 20.05 6.30
C ILE A 2 24.76 19.65 5.47
N THR A 3 25.12 18.38 5.51
CA THR A 3 26.08 17.80 4.56
C THR A 3 25.35 16.99 3.48
N LEU A 4 25.64 17.24 2.20
CA LEU A 4 25.19 16.44 1.06
C LEU A 4 26.27 15.41 0.67
N HIS A 5 26.12 14.18 1.14
CA HIS A 5 26.94 13.02 0.82
C HIS A 5 26.59 12.46 -0.55
N CYS A 6 27.30 12.89 -1.58
CA CYS A 6 27.02 12.52 -2.95
C CYS A 6 27.85 11.30 -3.39
N THR A 7 27.23 10.43 -4.20
CA THR A 7 27.97 9.38 -4.91
C THR A 7 29.04 9.98 -5.82
N ALA A 8 30.11 9.24 -6.10
CA ALA A 8 31.18 9.70 -6.98
C ALA A 8 30.65 10.13 -8.36
N LYS A 9 29.66 9.39 -8.89
CA LYS A 9 28.98 9.71 -10.15
C LYS A 9 28.24 11.05 -10.08
N LEU A 10 27.55 11.35 -8.97
CA LEU A 10 26.86 12.61 -8.80
C LEU A 10 27.85 13.78 -8.66
N LEU A 11 28.89 13.64 -7.83
CA LEU A 11 29.92 14.69 -7.66
C LEU A 11 30.58 15.05 -9.00
N ALA A 12 30.93 14.05 -9.80
CA ALA A 12 31.48 14.28 -11.14
C ALA A 12 30.49 14.99 -12.07
N THR A 13 29.19 14.65 -11.98
CA THR A 13 28.12 15.29 -12.77
C THR A 13 27.91 16.75 -12.35
N LEU A 14 27.98 17.03 -11.04
CA LEU A 14 27.81 18.37 -10.48
C LEU A 14 29.07 19.23 -10.59
N LYS A 15 30.24 18.61 -10.85
CA LYS A 15 31.57 19.25 -10.89
C LYS A 15 31.97 19.91 -9.57
N VAL A 16 31.66 19.25 -8.44
CA VAL A 16 31.92 19.76 -7.09
C VAL A 16 33.03 18.98 -6.41
N ALA A 17 33.96 19.72 -5.78
CA ALA A 17 34.98 19.12 -4.94
C ALA A 17 34.40 18.83 -3.53
N PRO A 18 34.49 17.58 -3.04
CA PRO A 18 34.01 17.26 -1.69
C PRO A 18 34.95 17.84 -0.62
N ALA A 19 34.37 18.30 0.48
CA ALA A 19 35.02 18.77 1.69
C ALA A 19 34.74 17.82 2.87
N PRO A 20 35.45 17.97 4.01
CA PRO A 20 35.13 17.25 5.24
C PRO A 20 33.67 17.50 5.66
N ALA A 21 32.98 16.43 6.08
CA ALA A 21 31.59 16.52 6.50
C ALA A 21 31.44 17.40 7.75
N ALA A 22 30.40 18.24 7.75
CA ALA A 22 30.01 19.06 8.89
C ALA A 22 28.81 18.43 9.60
N ALA A 23 28.72 18.62 10.93
CA ALA A 23 27.59 18.14 11.70
C ALA A 23 26.29 18.86 11.26
N PRO A 24 25.21 18.12 10.98
CA PRO A 24 23.96 18.72 10.53
C PRO A 24 23.24 19.40 11.70
N SER A 25 22.69 20.59 11.45
CA SER A 25 21.81 21.29 12.39
C SER A 25 20.32 20.99 12.14
N SER A 26 20.00 20.22 11.11
CA SER A 26 18.65 19.83 10.73
C SER A 26 18.18 18.62 11.55
N ARG A 27 16.85 18.44 11.66
CA ARG A 27 16.27 17.30 12.37
C ARG A 27 16.46 16.01 11.58
N LEU A 28 16.42 16.08 10.25
CA LEU A 28 16.61 14.94 9.35
C LEU A 28 18.07 14.56 9.09
N GLY A 29 19.02 15.31 9.67
CA GLY A 29 20.45 15.04 9.56
C GLY A 29 21.03 15.37 8.18
N SER A 30 22.16 14.75 7.86
CA SER A 30 22.79 14.86 6.55
C SER A 30 21.98 14.12 5.50
N TRP A 31 22.31 14.32 4.22
CA TRP A 31 21.58 13.69 3.12
C TRP A 31 22.52 12.96 2.17
N TYR A 32 22.07 11.82 1.67
CA TYR A 32 22.82 10.97 0.75
C TYR A 32 22.19 11.05 -0.63
N ALA A 33 22.96 11.45 -1.65
CA ALA A 33 22.41 11.79 -2.96
C ALA A 33 23.05 11.01 -4.12
N GLY A 34 22.21 10.57 -5.05
CA GLY A 34 22.61 9.79 -6.23
C GLY A 34 21.70 10.03 -7.43
N PRO A 35 22.21 9.92 -8.67
CA PRO A 35 21.40 10.08 -9.85
C PRO A 35 20.61 8.80 -10.13
N ILE A 36 19.36 8.93 -10.57
CA ILE A 36 18.64 7.80 -11.16
C ILE A 36 19.35 7.37 -12.46
N ALA A 37 19.33 6.08 -12.77
CA ALA A 37 19.91 5.58 -14.02
C ALA A 37 19.16 6.15 -15.25
N GLY A 38 19.89 6.65 -16.24
CA GLY A 38 19.33 7.16 -17.50
C GLY A 38 19.79 8.58 -17.89
N PRO A 39 19.52 9.01 -19.12
CA PRO A 39 19.81 10.37 -19.58
C PRO A 39 18.82 11.38 -18.98
N ARG A 40 19.32 12.54 -18.52
CA ARG A 40 18.51 13.61 -17.90
C ARG A 40 17.72 13.18 -16.66
N SER A 41 18.18 12.12 -15.99
CA SER A 41 17.49 11.52 -14.87
C SER A 41 17.46 12.42 -13.61
N PRO A 42 16.35 12.37 -12.84
CA PRO A 42 16.24 13.01 -11.53
C PRO A 42 17.33 12.55 -10.54
N ILE A 43 17.45 13.28 -9.43
CA ILE A 43 18.37 12.98 -8.33
C ILE A 43 17.52 12.50 -7.15
N VAL A 44 17.91 11.38 -6.53
CA VAL A 44 17.33 10.91 -5.27
C VAL A 44 18.23 11.33 -4.13
N CYS A 45 17.64 11.88 -3.09
CA CYS A 45 18.28 12.23 -1.83
C CYS A 45 17.62 11.44 -0.70
N VAL A 46 18.40 10.86 0.20
CA VAL A 46 17.91 10.09 1.36
C VAL A 46 18.40 10.73 2.65
N SER A 47 17.49 10.99 3.59
CA SER A 47 17.84 11.49 4.92
C SER A 47 18.65 10.47 5.70
N GLU A 48 19.71 10.94 6.38
CA GLU A 48 20.59 10.12 7.21
C GLU A 48 19.87 9.47 8.40
N ARG A 49 18.95 10.22 9.05
CA ARG A 49 18.32 9.79 10.31
C ARG A 49 17.03 9.01 10.12
N THR A 50 16.30 9.30 9.05
CA THR A 50 14.93 8.79 8.85
C THR A 50 14.78 7.94 7.61
N TYR A 51 15.82 7.86 6.77
CA TYR A 51 15.78 7.21 5.48
C TYR A 51 14.75 7.80 4.50
N LEU A 52 14.17 8.96 4.80
CA LEU A 52 13.16 9.61 3.96
C LEU A 52 13.73 9.92 2.58
N PRO A 53 13.17 9.32 1.50
CA PRO A 53 13.60 9.60 0.14
C PRO A 53 12.90 10.87 -0.39
N VAL A 54 13.68 11.72 -1.04
CA VAL A 54 13.19 12.89 -1.78
C VAL A 54 13.85 12.90 -3.15
N VAL A 55 13.02 12.82 -4.19
CA VAL A 55 13.42 12.91 -5.59
C VAL A 55 13.21 14.33 -6.09
N VAL A 56 14.25 14.87 -6.72
CA VAL A 56 14.25 16.21 -7.31
C VAL A 56 14.59 16.14 -8.79
N LYS A 57 14.09 17.10 -9.57
CA LYS A 57 14.46 17.24 -10.98
C LYS A 57 15.98 17.35 -11.10
N ARG A 58 16.51 16.91 -12.23
CA ARG A 58 17.91 17.14 -12.58
C ARG A 58 18.21 18.64 -12.50
N CYS A 59 19.23 19.00 -11.73
CA CYS A 59 19.67 20.37 -11.54
C CYS A 59 21.20 20.40 -11.29
N GLY A 60 21.79 21.59 -11.33
CA GLY A 60 23.21 21.80 -11.06
C GLY A 60 23.51 21.95 -9.56
N GLU A 61 24.80 22.08 -9.22
CA GLU A 61 25.27 22.27 -7.83
C GLU A 61 24.50 23.40 -7.11
N ARG A 62 24.37 24.56 -7.76
CA ARG A 62 23.79 25.77 -7.15
C ARG A 62 22.32 25.60 -6.77
N ASP A 63 21.60 24.79 -7.54
CA ASP A 63 20.15 24.66 -7.42
C ASP A 63 19.73 23.45 -6.57
N LEU A 64 20.58 22.42 -6.49
CA LEU A 64 20.24 21.17 -5.81
C LEU A 64 19.86 21.35 -4.33
N PRO A 65 20.58 22.12 -3.50
CA PRO A 65 20.17 22.39 -2.12
C PRO A 65 18.75 22.96 -2.01
N ARG A 66 18.44 23.97 -2.83
CA ARG A 66 17.14 24.62 -2.84
C ARG A 66 16.05 23.67 -3.36
N ALA A 67 16.33 22.96 -4.45
CA ALA A 67 15.40 21.99 -5.01
C ALA A 67 15.06 20.88 -4.02
N LEU A 68 16.04 20.42 -3.24
CA LEU A 68 15.84 19.43 -2.17
C LEU A 68 14.97 20.00 -1.04
N ALA A 69 15.28 21.19 -0.54
CA ALA A 69 14.50 21.83 0.52
C ALA A 69 13.05 22.10 0.09
N ASP A 70 12.84 22.57 -1.14
CA ASP A 70 11.51 22.85 -1.69
C ASP A 70 10.71 21.56 -1.91
N ALA A 71 11.33 20.50 -2.42
CA ALA A 71 10.69 19.20 -2.61
C ALA A 71 10.36 18.51 -1.27
N LEU A 72 11.25 18.61 -0.29
CA LEU A 72 11.00 18.13 1.07
C LEU A 72 9.82 18.88 1.70
N ALA A 73 9.79 20.22 1.59
CA ALA A 73 8.72 21.02 2.14
C ALA A 73 7.36 20.65 1.54
N ALA A 74 7.31 20.46 0.23
CA ALA A 74 6.10 19.99 -0.46
C ALA A 74 5.69 18.59 0.00
N LEU A 75 6.64 17.67 0.20
CA LEU A 75 6.38 16.32 0.70
C LEU A 75 5.83 16.35 2.13
N LEU A 76 6.49 17.06 3.04
CA LEU A 76 6.07 17.15 4.44
C LEU A 76 4.70 17.83 4.57
N GLY A 77 4.44 18.88 3.78
CA GLY A 77 3.12 19.50 3.72
C GLY A 77 2.05 18.56 3.19
N ALA A 78 2.39 17.72 2.21
CA ALA A 78 1.52 16.68 1.68
C ALA A 78 1.32 15.47 2.62
N LEU A 79 2.11 15.37 3.69
CA LEU A 79 2.04 14.36 4.75
C LEU A 79 1.50 14.95 6.07
N ASP A 80 0.90 16.14 6.02
CA ASP A 80 0.29 16.83 7.16
C ASP A 80 1.26 17.11 8.33
N PHE A 81 2.49 17.56 8.01
CA PHE A 81 3.40 18.11 9.01
C PHE A 81 3.07 19.59 9.28
N PRO A 82 3.16 20.07 10.54
CA PRO A 82 2.97 21.48 10.88
C PRO A 82 3.89 22.41 10.08
N LYS A 83 3.33 23.51 9.55
CA LYS A 83 4.04 24.45 8.69
C LYS A 83 5.26 25.05 9.37
N GLU A 84 5.16 25.33 10.67
CA GLU A 84 6.22 25.90 11.49
C GLU A 84 7.44 24.97 11.53
N LEU A 85 7.20 23.66 11.64
CA LEU A 85 8.24 22.65 11.66
C LEU A 85 8.91 22.50 10.29
N ILE A 86 8.13 22.55 9.22
CA ILE A 86 8.64 22.52 7.84
C ILE A 86 9.59 23.70 7.60
N GLU A 87 9.17 24.92 7.96
CA GLU A 87 10.00 26.12 7.75
C GLU A 87 11.28 26.11 8.60
N GLN A 88 11.22 25.59 9.83
CA GLN A 88 12.43 25.38 10.65
C GLN A 88 13.42 24.42 9.98
N GLU A 89 12.94 23.32 9.40
CA GLU A 89 13.81 22.36 8.72
C GLU A 89 14.40 22.97 7.44
N ARG A 90 13.61 23.69 6.65
CA ARG A 90 14.11 24.41 5.46
C ARG A 90 15.19 25.41 5.83
N PHE A 91 15.00 26.18 6.90
CA PHE A 91 16.00 27.12 7.40
C PHE A 91 17.29 26.39 7.82
N ALA A 92 17.18 25.25 8.52
CA ALA A 92 18.32 24.43 8.87
C ALA A 92 19.07 23.86 7.65
N MET A 93 18.39 23.65 6.52
CA MET A 93 18.99 23.15 5.28
C MET A 93 19.64 24.24 4.41
N ALA A 94 19.55 25.52 4.77
CA ALA A 94 19.98 26.64 3.92
C ALA A 94 21.48 26.68 3.60
N GLN A 95 22.34 26.14 4.48
CA GLN A 95 23.78 26.03 4.26
C GLN A 95 24.17 24.57 3.99
N VAL A 96 24.97 24.34 2.95
CA VAL A 96 25.34 22.98 2.51
C VAL A 96 26.84 22.82 2.40
N THR A 97 27.34 21.70 2.94
CA THR A 97 28.68 21.18 2.68
C THR A 97 28.60 19.94 1.79
N TRP A 98 29.45 19.85 0.77
CA TRP A 98 29.48 18.70 -0.13
C TRP A 98 30.48 17.66 0.36
N ALA A 99 30.09 16.40 0.45
CA ALA A 99 30.99 15.33 0.88
C ALA A 99 30.83 14.09 0.00
N LYS A 100 31.83 13.19 0.03
CA LYS A 100 31.65 11.85 -0.52
C LYS A 100 30.73 11.03 0.38
N THR A 101 30.06 10.04 -0.20
CA THR A 101 29.34 9.01 0.56
C THR A 101 30.23 8.38 1.64
N ALA A 102 29.81 8.47 2.91
CA ALA A 102 30.57 7.99 4.06
C ALA A 102 29.97 6.74 4.74
N SER A 103 28.73 6.37 4.42
CA SER A 103 28.02 5.23 5.00
C SER A 103 27.64 4.20 3.95
N ARG A 104 28.11 2.96 4.13
CA ARG A 104 27.74 1.82 3.27
C ARG A 104 26.26 1.45 3.41
N VAL A 105 25.70 1.62 4.61
CA VAL A 105 24.28 1.35 4.89
C VAL A 105 23.39 2.33 4.12
N LEU A 106 23.64 3.62 4.24
CA LEU A 106 22.86 4.65 3.54
C LEU A 106 23.09 4.63 2.03
N LEU A 107 24.27 4.20 1.57
CA LEU A 107 24.49 3.91 0.16
C LEU A 107 23.61 2.76 -0.35
N GLY A 108 23.43 1.70 0.46
CA GLY A 108 22.52 0.61 0.15
C GLY A 108 21.09 1.10 -0.02
N VAL A 109 20.59 1.86 0.96
CA VAL A 109 19.25 2.47 0.92
C VAL A 109 19.10 3.40 -0.30
N LEU A 110 20.07 4.27 -0.54
CA LEU A 110 20.05 5.17 -1.71
C LEU A 110 19.99 4.39 -3.04
N ASN A 111 20.74 3.29 -3.16
CA ASN A 111 20.73 2.48 -4.38
C ASN A 111 19.38 1.77 -4.58
N GLU A 112 18.75 1.32 -3.51
CA GLU A 112 17.41 0.74 -3.55
C GLU A 112 16.36 1.78 -3.98
N GLN A 113 16.38 2.96 -3.35
CA GLN A 113 15.47 4.07 -3.66
C GLN A 113 15.65 4.60 -5.09
N THR A 114 16.88 4.69 -5.59
CA THR A 114 17.14 5.09 -6.99
C THR A 114 16.64 4.07 -8.00
N ARG A 115 16.72 2.76 -7.71
CA ARG A 115 16.16 1.70 -8.57
C ARG A 115 14.63 1.73 -8.59
N MET A 116 14.02 1.84 -7.41
CA MET A 116 12.56 1.92 -7.26
C MET A 116 11.98 3.15 -7.94
N ALA A 117 12.59 4.33 -7.72
CA ALA A 117 12.21 5.56 -8.40
C ALA A 117 12.34 5.44 -9.94
N ALA A 118 13.39 4.77 -10.44
CA ALA A 118 13.57 4.52 -11.86
C ALA A 118 12.45 3.63 -12.45
N HIS A 119 12.03 2.63 -11.69
CA HIS A 119 10.99 1.68 -12.09
C HIS A 119 9.63 2.38 -12.18
N ILE A 120 9.23 3.12 -11.14
CA ILE A 120 7.96 3.85 -11.09
C ILE A 120 7.87 4.87 -12.24
N LEU A 121 8.93 5.65 -12.46
CA LEU A 121 8.97 6.66 -13.52
C LEU A 121 8.91 6.08 -14.94
N LYS A 122 9.29 4.81 -15.14
CA LYS A 122 9.20 4.12 -16.44
C LYS A 122 7.79 3.61 -16.74
N GLN A 123 7.08 3.16 -15.71
CA GLN A 123 5.77 2.52 -15.87
C GLN A 123 4.61 3.50 -15.79
N ARG A 124 4.77 4.61 -15.07
CA ARG A 124 3.69 5.55 -14.75
C ARG A 124 4.08 6.97 -15.11
N GLN A 125 3.15 7.70 -15.72
CA GLN A 125 3.31 9.14 -15.88
C GLN A 125 2.96 9.82 -14.54
N MET A 126 3.98 10.00 -13.70
CA MET A 126 3.82 10.50 -12.34
C MET A 126 4.55 11.83 -12.14
N SER A 127 3.96 12.74 -11.37
CA SER A 127 4.67 13.93 -10.90
C SER A 127 5.73 13.55 -9.86
N LEU A 128 6.79 14.34 -9.73
CA LEU A 128 7.80 14.09 -8.70
C LEU A 128 7.24 14.20 -7.28
N THR A 129 6.23 15.04 -7.07
CA THR A 129 5.52 15.13 -5.78
C THR A 129 4.79 13.82 -5.47
N GLY A 130 4.11 13.23 -6.47
CA GLY A 130 3.48 11.92 -6.33
C GLY A 130 4.50 10.83 -6.04
N LEU A 131 5.63 10.83 -6.76
CA LEU A 131 6.72 9.87 -6.55
C LEU A 131 7.32 9.97 -5.15
N ASN A 132 7.59 11.19 -4.67
CA ASN A 132 8.15 11.41 -3.33
C ASN A 132 7.24 10.86 -2.23
N ARG A 133 5.93 11.08 -2.39
CA ARG A 133 4.90 10.61 -1.49
C ARG A 133 4.78 9.07 -1.51
N GLU A 134 4.88 8.45 -2.67
CA GLU A 134 4.85 6.99 -2.79
C GLU A 134 6.08 6.38 -2.11
N LEU A 135 7.28 6.90 -2.40
CA LEU A 135 8.52 6.40 -1.83
C LEU A 135 8.61 6.60 -0.31
N SER A 136 7.99 7.65 0.26
CA SER A 136 7.98 7.89 1.72
C SER A 136 7.17 6.86 2.50
N ASN A 137 6.24 6.17 1.84
CA ASN A 137 5.37 5.15 2.44
C ASN A 137 5.94 3.74 2.32
N ASN A 138 7.13 3.58 1.73
CA ASN A 138 7.77 2.28 1.59
C ASN A 138 8.62 1.98 2.82
N ILE A 139 8.51 0.76 3.34
CA ILE A 139 9.30 0.30 4.48
C ILE A 139 10.77 0.30 4.08
N VAL A 140 11.60 0.96 4.89
CA VAL A 140 13.05 0.92 4.78
C VAL A 140 13.59 0.43 6.12
N LYS A 141 14.37 -0.66 6.10
CA LYS A 141 14.95 -1.23 7.33
C LYS A 141 13.90 -1.52 8.43
N GLN A 142 12.79 -2.15 8.04
CA GLN A 142 11.69 -2.53 8.95
C GLN A 142 10.93 -1.34 9.59
N GLN A 143 11.20 -0.11 9.15
CA GLN A 143 10.56 1.10 9.66
C GLN A 143 10.05 1.92 8.48
N PHE A 144 8.99 2.71 8.68
CA PHE A 144 8.55 3.62 7.64
C PHE A 144 9.28 4.95 7.79
N PRO A 145 9.90 5.47 6.73
CA PRO A 145 10.61 6.73 6.80
C PRO A 145 9.74 7.89 7.28
N VAL A 146 8.45 7.88 6.96
CA VAL A 146 7.49 8.90 7.43
C VAL A 146 7.32 8.88 8.95
N ASP A 147 7.34 7.72 9.61
CA ASP A 147 7.23 7.68 11.09
C ASP A 147 8.49 8.19 11.74
N LEU A 148 9.65 7.75 11.24
CA LEU A 148 10.93 8.22 11.74
C LEU A 148 11.05 9.72 11.57
N THR A 149 10.49 10.25 10.48
CA THR A 149 10.35 11.68 10.28
C THR A 149 9.42 12.28 11.33
N ARG A 150 8.22 11.75 11.56
CA ARG A 150 7.32 12.26 12.63
C ARG A 150 8.00 12.26 14.00
N GLN A 151 8.68 11.17 14.37
CA GLN A 151 9.45 11.06 15.61
C GLN A 151 10.58 12.08 15.68
N ALA A 152 11.36 12.25 14.60
CA ALA A 152 12.44 13.24 14.54
C ALA A 152 11.94 14.68 14.71
N PHE A 153 10.67 14.93 14.37
CA PHE A 153 9.98 16.20 14.56
C PHE A 153 9.20 16.30 15.88
N GLY A 154 9.24 15.27 16.73
CA GLY A 154 8.52 15.24 18.01
C GLY A 154 7.00 15.12 17.88
N LEU A 155 6.52 14.60 16.74
CA LEU A 155 5.11 14.36 16.48
C LEU A 155 4.72 12.95 16.89
N GLU A 156 3.50 12.77 17.39
CA GLU A 156 2.95 11.45 17.66
C GLU A 156 2.93 10.60 16.38
N VAL A 157 3.38 9.35 16.53
CA VAL A 157 3.19 8.31 15.54
C VAL A 157 1.97 7.53 15.97
N ALA A 158 0.98 7.40 15.08
CA ALA A 158 -0.25 6.67 15.38
C ALA A 158 0.10 5.26 15.93
N PRO A 159 -0.35 4.88 17.13
CA PRO A 159 0.13 3.69 17.83
C PRO A 159 -0.17 2.38 17.11
N ASP A 160 -1.38 2.22 16.54
CA ASP A 160 -1.81 0.99 15.85
C ASP A 160 -3.04 1.29 14.99
N GLY A 161 -2.86 1.88 13.81
CA GLY A 161 -3.97 2.18 12.90
C GLY A 161 -3.50 2.31 11.47
N PRO A 162 -4.42 2.19 10.48
CA PRO A 162 -4.06 2.36 9.08
C PRO A 162 -3.48 3.77 8.93
N ARG A 163 -2.19 3.85 8.64
CA ARG A 163 -1.58 5.10 8.22
C ARG A 163 -2.26 5.54 6.94
N PRO A 164 -2.35 6.85 6.67
CA PRO A 164 -2.90 7.34 5.42
C PRO A 164 -2.09 6.71 4.29
N ALA A 165 -2.70 5.69 3.67
CA ALA A 165 -2.23 5.17 2.41
C ALA A 165 -2.36 6.33 1.44
N SER A 166 -1.23 6.83 0.92
CA SER A 166 -1.32 7.75 -0.20
C SER A 166 -0.59 7.18 -1.40
N PRO A 167 -1.37 6.66 -2.34
CA PRO A 167 -1.27 7.04 -3.74
C PRO A 167 -2.64 7.56 -4.17
N ALA A 168 -2.94 8.81 -3.84
CA ALA A 168 -4.33 9.27 -3.74
C ALA A 168 -5.09 8.39 -2.73
N GLU A 169 -5.67 9.03 -1.71
CA GLU A 169 -7.04 8.65 -1.49
C GLU A 169 -7.70 8.89 -2.85
N LEU A 170 -7.97 7.81 -3.60
CA LEU A 170 -9.30 7.69 -4.14
C LEU A 170 -10.17 7.87 -2.90
N ASP A 171 -10.45 9.13 -2.57
CA ASP A 171 -11.50 9.46 -1.66
C ASP A 171 -12.70 8.98 -2.45
N LEU A 172 -13.08 7.72 -2.27
CA LEU A 172 -14.17 7.09 -3.01
C LEU A 172 -15.44 7.92 -2.80
N ARG A 173 -15.49 8.67 -1.68
CA ARG A 173 -16.50 9.70 -1.41
C ARG A 173 -16.42 10.88 -2.39
N ARG A 174 -15.24 11.30 -2.86
CA ARG A 174 -15.06 12.28 -3.94
C ARG A 174 -15.36 11.75 -5.33
N LEU A 175 -15.26 10.43 -5.55
CA LEU A 175 -15.78 9.81 -6.77
C LEU A 175 -17.31 9.79 -6.81
N GLY A 176 -17.98 10.17 -5.71
CA GLY A 176 -19.44 10.15 -5.62
C GLY A 176 -20.00 8.74 -5.79
N LEU A 177 -19.22 7.70 -5.47
CA LEU A 177 -19.70 6.33 -5.55
C LEU A 177 -20.77 6.10 -4.50
N ILE A 178 -21.89 5.57 -4.94
CA ILE A 178 -22.96 5.12 -4.06
C ILE A 178 -22.46 3.83 -3.39
N PRO A 179 -22.41 3.77 -2.04
CA PRO A 179 -22.03 2.53 -1.35
C PRO A 179 -22.97 1.38 -1.75
N LEU A 180 -22.46 0.15 -1.74
CA LEU A 180 -23.29 -1.03 -1.99
C LEU A 180 -24.32 -1.16 -0.86
N GLU A 181 -25.53 -1.55 -1.20
CA GLU A 181 -26.54 -1.87 -0.20
C GLU A 181 -26.12 -3.10 0.62
N LEU A 182 -26.52 -3.15 1.90
CA LEU A 182 -26.33 -4.29 2.79
C LEU A 182 -27.70 -4.85 3.17
N PHE A 183 -28.00 -6.05 2.71
CA PHE A 183 -29.24 -6.75 3.01
C PHE A 183 -29.07 -7.57 4.31
N PRO A 184 -29.88 -7.32 5.35
CA PRO A 184 -29.82 -8.12 6.57
C PRO A 184 -30.21 -9.58 6.32
N GLN A 185 -29.43 -10.51 6.85
CA GLN A 185 -29.62 -11.95 6.71
C GLN A 185 -29.88 -12.66 8.05
N GLY A 186 -30.32 -11.90 9.05
CA GLY A 186 -30.56 -12.38 10.41
C GLY A 186 -29.32 -12.27 11.29
N GLU A 187 -29.29 -13.07 12.35
CA GLU A 187 -28.21 -13.11 13.33
C GLU A 187 -27.33 -14.34 13.07
N TRP A 188 -26.03 -14.16 13.21
CA TRP A 188 -25.05 -15.23 13.26
C TRP A 188 -24.56 -15.40 14.70
N ASP A 189 -24.64 -16.60 15.24
CA ASP A 189 -24.17 -16.95 16.58
C ASP A 189 -22.90 -17.83 16.47
N PRO A 190 -21.75 -17.43 17.06
CA PRO A 190 -20.59 -18.30 17.13
C PRO A 190 -20.86 -19.62 17.87
N ALA A 191 -21.86 -19.71 18.75
CA ALA A 191 -22.19 -20.94 19.47
C ALA A 191 -22.75 -22.04 18.55
N ASP A 192 -23.27 -21.69 17.38
CA ASP A 192 -23.79 -22.64 16.38
C ASP A 192 -22.70 -23.20 15.44
N GLU A 193 -21.46 -22.72 15.58
CA GLU A 193 -20.33 -23.10 14.74
C GLU A 193 -19.48 -24.20 15.37
N ASP A 194 -18.88 -25.03 14.52
CA ASP A 194 -17.91 -26.03 14.92
C ASP A 194 -16.51 -25.40 15.05
N TRP A 195 -16.00 -25.35 16.28
CA TRP A 195 -14.70 -24.79 16.63
C TRP A 195 -13.63 -25.84 16.94
N GLY A 196 -13.92 -27.13 16.73
CA GLY A 196 -13.08 -28.25 17.14
C GLY A 196 -13.68 -29.07 18.29
N GLU A 197 -12.93 -30.06 18.77
CA GLU A 197 -13.43 -30.99 19.79
C GLU A 197 -13.36 -30.39 21.21
N GLU A 198 -14.22 -30.90 22.10
CA GLU A 198 -14.24 -30.47 23.50
C GLU A 198 -12.93 -30.83 24.21
N GLY A 199 -12.14 -29.81 24.57
CA GLY A 199 -10.81 -29.96 25.16
C GLY A 199 -9.65 -29.46 24.29
N ASP A 200 -9.90 -29.18 23.01
CA ASP A 200 -8.91 -28.56 22.14
C ASP A 200 -8.61 -27.11 22.56
N GLN A 201 -7.35 -26.72 22.40
CA GLN A 201 -6.97 -25.34 22.63
C GLN A 201 -7.49 -24.46 21.49
N LEU A 202 -8.50 -23.63 21.78
CA LEU A 202 -9.06 -22.69 20.80
C LEU A 202 -7.94 -21.84 20.17
N PRO A 203 -7.92 -21.73 18.83
CA PRO A 203 -6.92 -20.94 18.14
C PRO A 203 -7.06 -19.47 18.54
N SER A 204 -5.93 -18.75 18.61
CA SER A 204 -5.88 -17.36 19.09
C SER A 204 -6.85 -16.44 18.35
N TRP A 205 -6.98 -16.62 17.02
CA TRP A 205 -7.85 -15.82 16.17
C TRP A 205 -9.35 -16.00 16.46
N ALA A 206 -9.76 -17.17 16.96
CA ALA A 206 -11.18 -17.48 17.21
C ALA A 206 -11.68 -16.89 18.53
N LYS A 207 -10.80 -16.64 19.49
CA LYS A 207 -11.17 -16.21 20.85
C LYS A 207 -11.96 -14.90 20.85
N GLU A 208 -11.50 -13.90 20.11
CA GLU A 208 -12.18 -12.61 20.02
C GLU A 208 -13.53 -12.70 19.30
N ILE A 209 -13.62 -13.58 18.29
CA ILE A 209 -14.85 -13.83 17.54
C ILE A 209 -15.90 -14.48 18.43
N ILE A 210 -15.54 -15.54 19.16
CA ILE A 210 -16.44 -16.24 20.08
C ILE A 210 -16.84 -15.31 21.23
N ALA A 211 -15.88 -14.58 21.80
CA ALA A 211 -16.14 -13.65 22.91
C ALA A 211 -17.10 -12.50 22.53
N ARG A 212 -17.12 -12.09 21.25
CA ARG A 212 -18.08 -11.10 20.76
C ARG A 212 -19.52 -11.62 20.80
N GLY A 213 -19.73 -12.93 20.66
CA GLY A 213 -21.05 -13.53 20.66
C GLY A 213 -21.89 -13.19 19.42
N PRO A 214 -23.23 -13.31 19.51
CA PRO A 214 -24.12 -13.12 18.38
C PRO A 214 -24.03 -11.72 17.76
N ARG A 215 -24.14 -11.67 16.43
CA ARG A 215 -24.04 -10.43 15.64
C ARG A 215 -24.73 -10.55 14.29
N PRO A 216 -25.21 -9.43 13.73
CA PRO A 216 -25.97 -9.45 12.48
C PRO A 216 -25.11 -9.92 11.29
N ALA A 217 -25.72 -10.75 10.45
CA ALA A 217 -25.19 -11.17 9.16
C ALA A 217 -25.78 -10.32 8.04
N PHE A 218 -24.99 -10.04 7.00
CA PHE A 218 -25.41 -9.27 5.84
C PHE A 218 -24.98 -9.93 4.52
N GLU A 219 -25.72 -9.63 3.47
CA GLU A 219 -25.34 -9.87 2.07
C GLU A 219 -25.18 -8.52 1.37
N MET A 220 -24.07 -8.34 0.65
CA MET A 220 -23.81 -7.11 -0.12
C MET A 220 -24.62 -7.09 -1.43
N GLU A 221 -24.93 -5.90 -1.94
CA GLU A 221 -25.53 -5.71 -3.27
C GLU A 221 -24.73 -6.41 -4.37
N ARG A 222 -25.42 -7.21 -5.20
CA ARG A 222 -24.85 -7.73 -6.43
C ARG A 222 -24.69 -6.61 -7.45
N VAL A 223 -23.45 -6.32 -7.84
CA VAL A 223 -23.13 -5.38 -8.93
C VAL A 223 -22.50 -6.12 -10.09
N LEU A 224 -23.28 -6.33 -11.15
CA LEU A 224 -22.85 -7.07 -12.35
C LEU A 224 -23.25 -6.34 -13.65
N PRO A 225 -22.51 -5.29 -14.06
CA PRO A 225 -22.82 -4.52 -15.25
C PRO A 225 -22.75 -5.36 -16.53
N GLY A 226 -23.83 -5.35 -17.31
CA GLY A 226 -23.90 -6.05 -18.58
C GLY A 226 -24.38 -7.51 -18.49
N ALA A 227 -24.72 -8.00 -17.29
CA ALA A 227 -25.56 -9.19 -17.19
C ALA A 227 -26.97 -8.88 -17.70
N ASP A 228 -27.54 -9.83 -18.43
CA ASP A 228 -28.94 -9.80 -18.84
C ASP A 228 -29.78 -10.43 -17.71
N PRO A 229 -30.72 -9.68 -17.09
CA PRO A 229 -31.57 -10.21 -16.03
C PRO A 229 -32.41 -11.42 -16.45
N ASP A 230 -32.69 -11.58 -17.75
CA ASP A 230 -33.51 -12.66 -18.30
C ASP A 230 -32.67 -13.86 -18.78
N ASP A 231 -31.34 -13.72 -18.84
CA ASP A 231 -30.39 -14.79 -19.18
C ASP A 231 -29.49 -15.11 -17.97
N TRP A 232 -29.93 -16.07 -17.17
CA TRP A 232 -29.21 -16.56 -16.00
C TRP A 232 -27.91 -17.32 -16.32
N GLU A 233 -27.65 -17.64 -17.59
CA GLU A 233 -26.41 -18.26 -18.05
C GLU A 233 -25.35 -17.20 -18.43
N SER A 234 -25.76 -15.96 -18.71
CA SER A 234 -24.87 -14.86 -19.09
C SER A 234 -24.32 -14.12 -17.86
N ASP A 235 -23.16 -14.58 -17.36
CA ASP A 235 -22.40 -13.86 -16.35
C ASP A 235 -21.04 -13.40 -16.93
N PRO A 236 -20.84 -12.07 -17.13
CA PRO A 236 -19.62 -11.55 -17.74
C PRO A 236 -18.36 -11.77 -16.86
N ILE A 237 -18.51 -12.02 -15.56
CA ILE A 237 -17.39 -12.40 -14.69
C ILE A 237 -17.03 -13.87 -14.90
N VAL A 238 -18.03 -14.75 -15.07
CA VAL A 238 -17.78 -16.15 -15.44
C VAL A 238 -17.09 -16.22 -16.79
N GLU A 239 -17.58 -15.49 -17.80
CA GLU A 239 -16.93 -15.40 -19.12
C GLU A 239 -15.47 -14.92 -19.00
N ALA A 240 -15.22 -13.87 -18.22
CA ALA A 240 -13.87 -13.38 -17.98
C ALA A 240 -12.96 -14.42 -17.32
N ALA A 241 -13.50 -15.21 -16.38
CA ALA A 241 -12.78 -16.29 -15.71
C ALA A 241 -12.46 -17.45 -16.68
N GLU A 242 -13.40 -17.83 -17.54
CA GLU A 242 -13.20 -18.86 -18.58
C GLU A 242 -12.15 -18.41 -19.60
N LEU A 243 -12.19 -17.15 -20.05
CA LEU A 243 -11.16 -16.57 -20.92
C LEU A 243 -9.78 -16.64 -20.26
N GLN A 244 -9.70 -16.35 -18.96
CA GLN A 244 -8.44 -16.43 -18.21
C GLN A 244 -7.93 -17.87 -18.14
N GLN A 245 -8.80 -18.85 -17.86
CA GLN A 245 -8.45 -20.28 -17.80
C GLN A 245 -8.03 -20.83 -19.17
N ALA A 246 -8.65 -20.36 -20.25
CA ALA A 246 -8.30 -20.71 -21.62
C ALA A 246 -6.99 -20.03 -22.12
N GLY A 247 -6.29 -19.28 -21.27
CA GLY A 247 -5.06 -18.55 -21.63
C GLY A 247 -5.31 -17.29 -22.47
N ARG A 248 -6.58 -16.88 -22.66
CA ARG A 248 -6.98 -15.69 -23.41
C ARG A 248 -6.92 -14.44 -22.53
N HIS A 249 -5.77 -14.24 -21.86
CA HIS A 249 -5.57 -13.22 -20.83
C HIS A 249 -5.95 -11.81 -21.26
N ARG A 250 -5.57 -11.42 -22.49
CA ARG A 250 -5.87 -10.08 -23.01
C ARG A 250 -7.38 -9.83 -23.11
N GLN A 251 -8.14 -10.83 -23.56
CA GLN A 251 -9.59 -10.70 -23.74
C GLN A 251 -10.31 -10.71 -22.40
N SER A 252 -9.85 -11.53 -21.44
CA SER A 252 -10.32 -11.48 -20.06
C SER A 252 -10.12 -10.08 -19.45
N VAL A 253 -8.91 -9.51 -19.55
CA VAL A 253 -8.59 -8.17 -19.02
C VAL A 253 -9.38 -7.07 -19.73
N GLU A 254 -9.56 -7.13 -21.04
CA GLU A 254 -10.36 -6.17 -21.81
C GLU A 254 -11.84 -6.21 -21.38
N LEU A 255 -12.41 -7.40 -21.18
CA LEU A 255 -13.77 -7.58 -20.67
C LEU A 255 -13.93 -7.01 -19.26
N LEU A 256 -13.05 -7.38 -18.33
CA LEU A 256 -13.08 -6.90 -16.94
C LEU A 256 -12.95 -5.37 -16.85
N ARG A 257 -12.08 -4.76 -17.66
CA ARG A 257 -11.98 -3.30 -17.77
C ARG A 257 -13.24 -2.67 -18.33
N GLY A 258 -13.90 -3.33 -19.29
CA GLY A 258 -15.21 -2.91 -19.81
C GLY A 258 -16.29 -2.92 -18.74
N ILE A 259 -16.31 -3.93 -17.86
CA ILE A 259 -17.22 -4.00 -16.71
C ILE A 259 -16.97 -2.82 -15.76
N LEU A 260 -15.73 -2.58 -15.37
CA LEU A 260 -15.37 -1.47 -14.48
C LEU A 260 -15.61 -0.09 -15.07
N ALA A 261 -15.53 0.05 -16.39
CA ALA A 261 -15.87 1.30 -17.08
C ALA A 261 -17.38 1.61 -17.01
N ARG A 262 -18.23 0.60 -16.80
CA ARG A 262 -19.68 0.76 -16.62
C ARG A 262 -20.05 1.00 -15.16
N ASP A 263 -19.54 0.18 -14.24
CA ASP A 263 -19.70 0.41 -12.81
C ASP A 263 -18.43 -0.04 -12.06
N LEU A 264 -17.76 0.92 -11.43
CA LEU A 264 -16.57 0.67 -10.60
C LEU A 264 -16.90 -0.18 -9.37
N ARG A 265 -18.17 -0.25 -8.97
CA ARG A 265 -18.65 -1.01 -7.81
C ARG A 265 -18.68 -2.53 -8.04
N CYS A 266 -18.41 -3.00 -9.25
CA CYS A 266 -18.25 -4.43 -9.51
C CYS A 266 -16.96 -4.97 -8.86
N LEU A 267 -17.07 -5.39 -7.60
CA LEU A 267 -15.94 -5.85 -6.78
C LEU A 267 -15.26 -7.08 -7.40
N ASP A 268 -16.03 -7.96 -8.04
CA ASP A 268 -15.49 -9.20 -8.59
C ASP A 268 -14.58 -8.91 -9.80
N ALA A 269 -14.88 -7.88 -10.58
CA ALA A 269 -14.00 -7.46 -11.67
C ALA A 269 -12.63 -6.98 -11.14
N HIS A 270 -12.59 -6.28 -9.99
CA HIS A 270 -11.33 -5.92 -9.33
C HIS A 270 -10.58 -7.16 -8.83
N ALA A 271 -11.28 -8.12 -8.21
CA ALA A 271 -10.67 -9.36 -7.76
C ALA A 271 -10.04 -10.16 -8.92
N HIS A 272 -10.76 -10.30 -10.04
CA HIS A 272 -10.28 -11.03 -11.21
C HIS A 272 -9.12 -10.32 -11.93
N LEU A 273 -9.11 -8.98 -11.99
CA LEU A 273 -7.95 -8.23 -12.48
C LEU A 273 -6.72 -8.42 -11.57
N GLY A 274 -6.93 -8.44 -10.25
CA GLY A 274 -5.87 -8.79 -9.31
C GLY A 274 -5.30 -10.18 -9.55
N ASN A 275 -6.17 -11.18 -9.74
CA ASN A 275 -5.76 -12.56 -10.03
C ASN A 275 -4.93 -12.67 -11.32
N ALA A 276 -5.29 -11.90 -12.35
CA ALA A 276 -4.57 -11.90 -13.63
C ALA A 276 -3.12 -11.42 -13.50
N GLU A 277 -2.85 -10.51 -12.57
CA GLU A 277 -1.54 -9.90 -12.37
C GLU A 277 -0.75 -10.54 -11.22
N PHE A 278 -1.42 -11.25 -10.30
CA PHE A 278 -0.84 -11.75 -9.05
C PHE A 278 0.49 -12.46 -9.25
N GLU A 279 0.57 -13.41 -10.19
CA GLU A 279 1.79 -14.19 -10.44
C GLU A 279 2.96 -13.36 -10.99
N ARG A 280 2.68 -12.30 -11.75
CA ARG A 280 3.68 -11.56 -12.52
C ARG A 280 4.11 -10.26 -11.84
N GLU A 281 3.16 -9.51 -11.31
CA GLU A 281 3.33 -8.17 -10.75
C GLU A 281 2.48 -8.04 -9.47
N PRO A 282 2.93 -8.60 -8.33
CA PRO A 282 2.17 -8.60 -7.08
C PRO A 282 1.80 -7.19 -6.57
N GLU A 283 2.58 -6.16 -6.89
CA GLU A 283 2.24 -4.77 -6.61
C GLU A 283 1.04 -4.26 -7.43
N LEU A 284 0.94 -4.66 -8.70
CA LEU A 284 -0.20 -4.32 -9.56
C LEU A 284 -1.45 -5.11 -9.13
N ALA A 285 -1.28 -6.38 -8.79
CA ALA A 285 -2.34 -7.20 -8.24
C ALA A 285 -2.91 -6.59 -6.95
N LEU A 286 -2.02 -6.19 -6.02
CA LEU A 286 -2.39 -5.50 -4.78
C LEU A 286 -3.22 -4.25 -5.07
N HIS A 287 -2.87 -3.46 -6.10
CA HIS A 287 -3.63 -2.28 -6.47
C HIS A 287 -5.08 -2.61 -6.86
N HIS A 288 -5.28 -3.63 -7.71
CA HIS A 288 -6.61 -4.07 -8.11
C HIS A 288 -7.43 -4.57 -6.91
N TYR A 289 -6.85 -5.45 -6.09
CA TYR A 289 -7.55 -5.96 -4.91
C TYR A 289 -7.90 -4.85 -3.91
N LEU A 290 -6.98 -3.90 -3.68
CA LEU A 290 -7.22 -2.78 -2.77
C LEU A 290 -8.35 -1.88 -3.25
N LEU A 291 -8.50 -1.63 -4.56
CA LEU A 291 -9.60 -0.83 -5.08
C LEU A 291 -10.95 -1.48 -4.76
N GLY A 292 -11.12 -2.77 -5.07
CA GLY A 292 -12.33 -3.51 -4.73
C GLY A 292 -12.59 -3.57 -3.22
N ALA A 293 -11.56 -3.87 -2.43
CA ALA A 293 -11.68 -3.90 -0.97
C ALA A 293 -12.09 -2.52 -0.39
N ARG A 294 -11.57 -1.42 -0.91
CA ARG A 294 -11.93 -0.08 -0.42
C ARG A 294 -13.35 0.33 -0.79
N ILE A 295 -13.85 -0.09 -1.95
CA ILE A 295 -15.26 0.13 -2.35
C ILE A 295 -16.19 -0.71 -1.46
N GLY A 296 -15.83 -1.97 -1.17
CA GLY A 296 -16.56 -2.76 -0.19
C GLY A 296 -16.57 -2.11 1.20
N GLU A 297 -15.42 -1.64 1.67
CA GLU A 297 -15.28 -0.97 2.98
C GLU A 297 -16.12 0.31 3.09
N LEU A 298 -16.27 1.07 1.99
CA LEU A 298 -17.15 2.23 1.93
C LEU A 298 -18.60 1.86 2.31
N SER A 299 -19.02 0.65 1.97
CA SER A 299 -20.38 0.11 2.18
C SER A 299 -20.60 -0.36 3.62
N LEU A 300 -19.54 -0.88 4.26
CA LEU A 300 -19.59 -1.33 5.66
C LEU A 300 -19.56 -0.15 6.63
N GLY A 301 -18.68 0.82 6.37
CA GLY A 301 -18.42 1.93 7.27
C GLY A 301 -17.51 1.56 8.47
N PRO A 302 -16.98 2.56 9.18
CA PRO A 302 -15.92 2.37 10.18
C PRO A 302 -16.37 1.65 11.46
N SER A 303 -17.67 1.51 11.68
CA SER A 303 -18.26 0.89 12.87
C SER A 303 -18.89 -0.47 12.57
N PHE A 304 -18.60 -1.05 11.40
CA PHE A 304 -19.17 -2.36 11.02
C PHE A 304 -18.64 -3.47 11.93
N ASP A 305 -19.57 -4.07 12.66
CA ASP A 305 -19.34 -5.09 13.69
C ASP A 305 -20.06 -6.43 13.36
N GLY A 306 -20.62 -6.55 12.14
CA GLY A 306 -21.33 -7.73 11.67
C GLY A 306 -20.45 -8.76 10.95
N VAL A 307 -21.09 -9.74 10.32
CA VAL A 307 -20.45 -10.76 9.48
C VAL A 307 -20.92 -10.69 8.02
N LEU A 308 -20.03 -11.09 7.12
CA LEU A 308 -20.27 -11.30 5.70
C LEU A 308 -19.92 -12.76 5.38
N LEU A 309 -20.90 -13.64 5.58
CA LEU A 309 -20.67 -15.08 5.43
C LEU A 309 -20.50 -15.46 3.94
N TRP A 310 -19.60 -16.40 3.67
CA TRP A 310 -19.35 -16.92 2.31
C TRP A 310 -20.57 -17.59 1.66
N GLY A 311 -21.50 -18.09 2.47
CA GLY A 311 -22.75 -18.72 2.03
C GLY A 311 -23.64 -17.77 1.23
N PHE A 312 -23.59 -16.48 1.54
CA PHE A 312 -24.22 -15.41 0.77
C PHE A 312 -23.31 -15.06 -0.40
N VAL A 313 -23.76 -15.39 -1.62
CA VAL A 313 -22.90 -15.44 -2.81
C VAL A 313 -22.34 -14.06 -3.14
N ASP A 314 -23.13 -13.01 -2.89
CA ASP A 314 -22.76 -11.63 -3.23
C ASP A 314 -21.73 -11.01 -2.27
N ASN A 315 -21.40 -11.70 -1.16
CA ASN A 315 -20.28 -11.32 -0.29
C ASN A 315 -18.91 -11.76 -0.86
N ARG A 316 -18.89 -12.81 -1.70
CA ARG A 316 -17.65 -13.44 -2.18
C ARG A 316 -16.74 -12.48 -2.93
N PRO A 317 -17.22 -11.56 -3.78
CA PRO A 317 -16.38 -10.57 -4.43
C PRO A 317 -15.54 -9.75 -3.46
N TYR A 318 -16.15 -9.21 -2.39
CA TYR A 318 -15.42 -8.43 -1.37
C TYR A 318 -14.41 -9.29 -0.61
N LEU A 319 -14.82 -10.50 -0.20
CA LEU A 319 -13.94 -11.44 0.52
C LEU A 319 -12.76 -11.91 -0.35
N ARG A 320 -12.95 -12.09 -1.67
CA ARG A 320 -11.87 -12.36 -2.63
C ARG A 320 -10.91 -11.17 -2.76
N CYS A 321 -11.42 -9.93 -2.80
CA CYS A 321 -10.57 -8.74 -2.76
C CYS A 321 -9.71 -8.72 -1.50
N LEU A 322 -10.30 -8.90 -0.31
CA LEU A 322 -9.54 -8.94 0.95
C LEU A 322 -8.47 -10.05 0.94
N HIS A 323 -8.83 -11.24 0.46
CA HIS A 323 -7.89 -12.35 0.36
C HIS A 323 -6.70 -12.03 -0.54
N GLY A 324 -6.97 -11.47 -1.72
CA GLY A 324 -5.95 -11.01 -2.65
C GLY A 324 -5.05 -9.91 -2.08
N VAL A 325 -5.61 -8.97 -1.31
CA VAL A 325 -4.83 -7.97 -0.56
C VAL A 325 -3.88 -8.67 0.41
N GLY A 326 -4.39 -9.57 1.26
CA GLY A 326 -3.58 -10.29 2.24
C GLY A 326 -2.45 -11.10 1.61
N LEU A 327 -2.76 -11.87 0.57
CA LEU A 327 -1.76 -12.67 -0.17
C LEU A 327 -0.71 -11.79 -0.86
N SER A 328 -1.12 -10.68 -1.47
CA SER A 328 -0.19 -9.78 -2.16
C SER A 328 0.73 -9.07 -1.17
N LEU A 329 0.20 -8.61 -0.03
CA LEU A 329 1.00 -8.02 1.06
C LEU A 329 2.01 -9.04 1.59
N TRP A 330 1.58 -10.26 1.84
CA TRP A 330 2.47 -11.32 2.33
C TRP A 330 3.59 -11.64 1.33
N ARG A 331 3.25 -11.76 0.04
CA ARG A 331 4.22 -11.99 -1.03
C ARG A 331 5.24 -10.85 -1.19
N LEU A 332 4.83 -9.62 -0.90
CA LEU A 332 5.69 -8.43 -0.87
C LEU A 332 6.50 -8.29 0.43
N GLY A 333 6.42 -9.26 1.35
CA GLY A 333 7.11 -9.24 2.64
C GLY A 333 6.50 -8.29 3.68
N ARG A 334 5.28 -7.78 3.42
CA ARG A 334 4.53 -6.87 4.31
C ARG A 334 3.69 -7.68 5.31
N ASN A 335 4.36 -8.52 6.09
CA ASN A 335 3.74 -9.54 6.93
C ASN A 335 2.77 -8.96 7.97
N ALA A 336 3.16 -7.88 8.66
CA ALA A 336 2.30 -7.25 9.67
C ALA A 336 0.96 -6.77 9.07
N GLU A 337 1.00 -6.20 7.86
CA GLU A 337 -0.21 -5.72 7.18
C GLU A 337 -1.05 -6.89 6.64
N ALA A 338 -0.41 -7.94 6.13
CA ALA A 338 -1.11 -9.16 5.71
C ALA A 338 -1.87 -9.81 6.89
N ALA A 339 -1.25 -9.88 8.08
CA ALA A 339 -1.89 -10.42 9.28
C ALA A 339 -3.17 -9.65 9.66
N VAL A 340 -3.14 -8.32 9.61
CA VAL A 340 -4.32 -7.48 9.87
C VAL A 340 -5.46 -7.82 8.91
N VAL A 341 -5.14 -8.00 7.62
CA VAL A 341 -6.15 -8.33 6.59
C VAL A 341 -6.72 -9.74 6.83
N PHE A 342 -5.89 -10.73 7.11
CA PHE A 342 -6.38 -12.09 7.39
C PHE A 342 -7.22 -12.15 8.67
N ARG A 343 -6.86 -11.44 9.74
CA ARG A 343 -7.72 -11.32 10.93
C ARG A 343 -9.06 -10.67 10.61
N ARG A 344 -9.07 -9.61 9.78
CA ARG A 344 -10.32 -8.99 9.32
C ARG A 344 -11.17 -9.96 8.50
N MET A 345 -10.58 -10.79 7.64
CA MET A 345 -11.31 -11.83 6.92
C MET A 345 -11.94 -12.85 7.88
N LEU A 346 -11.19 -13.32 8.88
CA LEU A 346 -11.71 -14.25 9.89
C LEU A 346 -12.83 -13.62 10.72
N TRP A 347 -12.74 -12.32 11.01
CA TRP A 347 -13.83 -11.60 11.66
C TRP A 347 -15.11 -11.59 10.83
N LEU A 348 -14.99 -11.27 9.54
CA LEU A 348 -16.13 -11.14 8.62
C LEU A 348 -16.71 -12.50 8.21
N ASN A 349 -15.88 -13.50 7.97
CA ASN A 349 -16.29 -14.85 7.58
C ASN A 349 -15.61 -15.91 8.46
N PRO A 350 -16.12 -16.16 9.69
CA PRO A 350 -15.46 -17.02 10.67
C PRO A 350 -15.30 -18.49 10.25
N ARG A 351 -16.16 -19.00 9.36
CA ARG A 351 -16.03 -20.34 8.77
C ARG A 351 -14.80 -20.50 7.88
N ASP A 352 -14.17 -19.39 7.51
CA ASP A 352 -12.92 -19.32 6.78
C ASP A 352 -12.84 -20.21 5.52
N ASN A 353 -13.86 -20.10 4.67
CA ASN A 353 -13.95 -20.87 3.43
C ASN A 353 -12.76 -20.67 2.47
N GLN A 354 -11.99 -19.58 2.65
CA GLN A 354 -10.82 -19.24 1.83
C GLN A 354 -9.49 -19.62 2.48
N GLY A 355 -9.48 -20.16 3.70
CA GLY A 355 -8.26 -20.59 4.38
C GLY A 355 -7.36 -19.44 4.84
N ALA A 356 -7.91 -18.27 5.16
CA ALA A 356 -7.17 -17.15 5.75
C ALA A 356 -6.47 -17.52 7.06
N ARG A 357 -6.99 -18.47 7.85
CA ARG A 357 -6.37 -18.92 9.12
C ARG A 357 -5.00 -19.55 8.91
N PHE A 358 -4.84 -20.34 7.84
CA PHE A 358 -3.57 -20.98 7.50
C PHE A 358 -2.55 -19.94 7.01
N ASN A 359 -3.01 -18.93 6.27
CA ASN A 359 -2.17 -17.82 5.84
C ASN A 359 -1.72 -16.97 7.03
N LEU A 360 -2.66 -16.64 7.95
CA LEU A 360 -2.37 -15.88 9.16
C LEU A 360 -1.31 -16.57 10.03
N GLU A 361 -1.49 -17.86 10.31
CA GLU A 361 -0.54 -18.65 11.09
C GLU A 361 0.89 -18.57 10.51
N ARG A 362 1.03 -18.80 9.20
CA ARG A 362 2.34 -18.75 8.52
C ARG A 362 2.95 -17.35 8.57
N VAL A 363 2.14 -16.31 8.37
CA VAL A 363 2.57 -14.91 8.46
C VAL A 363 3.06 -14.57 9.87
N GLU A 364 2.34 -15.01 10.90
CA GLU A 364 2.69 -14.79 12.31
C GLU A 364 3.96 -15.55 12.73
N LEU A 365 4.20 -16.72 12.13
CA LEU A 365 5.46 -17.46 12.26
C LEU A 365 6.63 -16.83 11.47
N GLY A 366 6.38 -15.75 10.73
CA GLY A 366 7.39 -15.06 9.92
C GLY A 366 7.82 -15.85 8.67
N LEU A 367 7.04 -16.86 8.26
CA LEU A 367 7.32 -17.62 7.05
C LEU A 367 7.06 -16.75 5.83
N GLY A 368 7.94 -16.85 4.84
CA GLY A 368 7.75 -16.21 3.54
C GLY A 368 6.58 -16.83 2.79
N TRP A 369 5.97 -16.05 1.91
CA TRP A 369 4.97 -16.56 0.98
C TRP A 369 5.59 -17.65 0.10
N THR A 370 4.89 -18.79 -0.02
CA THR A 370 5.18 -19.83 -1.00
C THR A 370 3.93 -20.10 -1.83
N ARG A 371 4.11 -20.70 -3.00
CA ARG A 371 3.02 -20.99 -3.94
C ARG A 371 2.24 -22.27 -3.58
N ASP A 372 2.68 -22.95 -2.52
CA ASP A 372 2.28 -24.32 -2.17
C ASP A 372 0.85 -24.44 -1.65
#